data_AF-A0A957Z595-F1
#
_entry.id   AF-A0A957Z595-F1
#
_cell.length_a   1.000
_cell.length_b   1.000
_cell.length_c   1.000
_cell.angle_alpha   90.00
_cell.angle_beta   90.00
_cell.angle_gamma   90.00
#
_symmetry.space_group_name_H-M   'P 1'
#
loop_
_entity.id
_entity.type
_entity.pdbx_description
1 polymer ?
#
loop_
_entity_poly.entity_id
_entity_poly.type
_entity_poly.pdbx_seq_one_letter_code
_entity_poly.pdbx_strand_id
1 'polypeptide(L)'
;MSVNTSTLEKMHRIETIYRQGFQSDLIDRTVDKLIDLEQSRVRRELEDIQRRLQAFEQKYRLSSAEFYTRYEAGKLEDSADFMEWSSFYDMLASTQQYLGWLSGAE
;
A
#
# COMPACT_ATOMS: atom_id res chain seq x y z
N MET A 1 15.25 3.44 -6.73
CA MET A 1 15.09 2.84 -5.39
C MET A 1 16.15 1.77 -5.23
N SER A 2 17.10 1.94 -4.31
CA SER A 2 18.11 0.92 -4.05
C SER A 2 17.43 -0.21 -3.30
N VAL A 3 17.21 -1.34 -3.97
CA VAL A 3 16.82 -2.58 -3.31
C VAL A 3 17.80 -2.78 -2.16
N ASN A 4 17.28 -2.90 -0.93
CA ASN A 4 18.12 -3.08 0.25
C ASN A 4 18.63 -4.53 0.22
N THR A 5 19.66 -4.77 -0.60
CA THR A 5 20.20 -6.08 -0.98
C THR A 5 20.51 -6.94 0.25
N SER A 6 20.92 -6.32 1.36
CA SER A 6 21.16 -7.02 2.62
C SER A 6 19.91 -7.70 3.21
N THR A 7 18.71 -7.13 3.05
CA THR A 7 17.47 -7.73 3.59
C THR A 7 17.05 -8.93 2.74
N LEU A 8 17.11 -8.80 1.40
CA LEU A 8 16.81 -9.91 0.50
C LEU A 8 17.78 -11.08 0.68
N GLU A 9 19.07 -10.80 0.87
CA GLU A 9 20.07 -11.83 1.16
C GLU A 9 19.75 -12.61 2.45
N LYS A 10 19.30 -11.92 3.52
CA LYS A 10 18.90 -12.58 4.77
C LYS A 10 17.66 -13.46 4.57
N MET A 11 16.67 -12.98 3.83
CA MET A 11 15.46 -13.76 3.54
C MET A 11 15.78 -14.99 2.70
N HIS A 12 16.65 -14.87 1.70
CA HIS A 12 17.07 -16.00 0.88
C HIS A 12 17.83 -17.08 1.69
N ARG A 13 18.60 -16.69 2.71
CA ARG A 13 19.23 -17.65 3.63
C ARG A 13 18.20 -18.41 4.46
N ILE A 14 17.19 -17.70 5.00
CA ILE A 14 16.10 -18.33 5.75
C ILE A 14 15.34 -19.30 4.83
N GLU A 15 14.99 -18.86 3.62
CA GLU A 15 14.34 -19.69 2.60
C GLU A 15 15.14 -20.97 2.30
N THR A 16 16.46 -20.84 2.11
CA THR A 16 17.34 -21.98 1.83
C THR A 16 17.32 -22.99 2.99
N ILE A 17 17.38 -22.53 4.24
CA ILE A 17 17.33 -23.39 5.44
C ILE A 17 16.01 -24.19 5.46
N TYR A 18 14.88 -23.53 5.19
CA TYR A 18 13.56 -24.18 5.15
C TYR A 18 13.45 -25.19 4.02
N ARG A 19 13.98 -24.89 2.82
CA ARG A 19 14.02 -25.83 1.68
C ARG A 19 14.83 -27.09 1.98
N GLN A 20 15.82 -27.02 2.86
CA GLN A 20 16.62 -28.18 3.30
C GLN A 20 15.93 -29.00 4.41
N GLY A 21 14.71 -28.63 4.83
CA GLY A 21 13.92 -29.36 5.82
C GLY A 21 14.14 -28.94 7.26
N PHE A 22 14.97 -27.91 7.51
CA PHE A 22 15.13 -27.34 8.84
C PHE A 22 14.02 -26.31 9.11
N GLN A 23 13.18 -26.59 10.11
CA GLN A 23 12.13 -25.68 10.56
C GLN A 23 12.50 -25.01 11.88
N SER A 24 11.96 -23.82 12.12
CA SER A 24 12.18 -23.10 13.38
C SER A 24 10.94 -22.30 13.76
N ASP A 25 10.24 -22.74 14.81
CA ASP A 25 9.06 -22.05 15.35
C ASP A 25 9.32 -20.57 15.66
N LEU A 26 10.55 -20.24 16.05
CA LEU A 26 10.96 -18.85 16.30
C LEU A 26 10.93 -18.03 15.01
N ILE A 27 11.48 -18.58 13.93
CA ILE A 27 11.49 -17.92 12.62
C ILE A 27 10.07 -17.76 12.11
N ASP A 28 9.26 -18.83 12.14
CA ASP A 28 7.86 -18.80 11.68
C ASP A 28 7.07 -17.67 12.40
N ARG A 29 7.08 -17.69 13.73
CA ARG A 29 6.40 -16.67 14.54
C ARG A 29 6.95 -15.26 14.31
N THR A 30 8.22 -15.13 13.96
CA THR A 30 8.82 -13.82 13.71
C THR A 30 8.42 -13.30 12.34
N VAL A 31 8.38 -14.16 11.32
CA VAL A 31 7.90 -13.82 9.98
C VAL A 31 6.44 -13.41 10.02
N ASP A 32 5.58 -14.18 10.71
CA ASP A 32 4.16 -13.85 10.88
C ASP A 32 4.00 -12.47 11.54
N LYS A 33 4.70 -12.22 12.65
CA LYS A 33 4.66 -10.92 13.34
C LYS A 33 5.14 -9.77 12.46
N LEU A 34 6.17 -9.98 11.63
CA LEU A 34 6.66 -8.95 10.73
C LEU A 34 5.60 -8.60 9.68
N ILE A 35 4.93 -9.60 9.11
CA ILE A 35 3.84 -9.41 8.15
C ILE A 35 2.67 -8.68 8.82
N ASP A 36 2.25 -9.10 10.02
CA ASP A 36 1.16 -8.46 10.76
C ASP A 36 1.43 -6.99 11.09
N LEU A 37 2.67 -6.68 11.47
CA LEU A 37 3.10 -5.32 11.78
C LEU A 37 3.05 -4.42 10.55
N GLU A 38 3.58 -4.89 9.41
CA GLU A 38 3.53 -4.13 8.16
C GLU A 38 2.09 -3.99 7.64
N GLN A 39 1.28 -5.05 7.66
CA GLN A 39 -0.15 -4.95 7.31
C GLN A 39 -0.87 -3.93 8.18
N SER A 40 -0.63 -3.94 9.51
CA SER A 40 -1.25 -2.99 10.43
C SER A 40 -0.83 -1.55 10.16
N ARG A 41 0.44 -1.34 9.78
CA ARG A 41 0.95 -0.02 9.37
C ARG A 41 0.29 0.47 8.09
N VAL A 42 0.24 -0.38 7.07
CA VAL A 42 -0.35 -0.05 5.76
C VAL A 42 -1.85 0.21 5.86
N ARG A 43 -2.57 -0.57 6.70
CA ARG A 43 -4.00 -0.31 6.97
C ARG A 43 -4.22 1.07 7.59
N ARG A 44 -3.40 1.49 8.56
CA ARG A 44 -3.49 2.83 9.15
C ARG A 44 -3.23 3.94 8.12
N GLU A 45 -2.30 3.71 7.22
CA GLU A 45 -2.02 4.64 6.12
C GLU A 45 -3.21 4.75 5.16
N LEU A 46 -3.82 3.62 4.77
CA LEU A 46 -5.04 3.61 3.96
C LEU A 46 -6.18 4.39 4.62
N GLU A 47 -6.39 4.19 5.92
CA GLU A 47 -7.42 4.94 6.66
C GLU A 47 -7.16 6.44 6.64
N ASP A 48 -5.90 6.88 6.69
CA ASP A 48 -5.55 8.29 6.59
C ASP A 48 -5.84 8.87 5.20
N ILE A 49 -5.44 8.15 4.16
CA ILE A 49 -5.70 8.52 2.77
C ILE A 49 -7.21 8.63 2.53
N GLN A 50 -7.97 7.63 2.97
CA GLN A 50 -9.43 7.61 2.82
C GLN A 50 -10.08 8.80 3.53
N ARG A 51 -9.63 9.17 4.74
CA ARG A 51 -10.14 10.36 5.43
C ARG A 51 -9.86 11.65 4.65
N ARG A 52 -8.67 11.78 4.06
CA ARG A 52 -8.32 12.95 3.23
C ARG A 52 -9.17 13.02 1.97
N LEU A 53 -9.32 11.89 1.27
CA LEU A 53 -10.19 11.77 0.10
C LEU A 53 -11.63 12.14 0.45
N GLN A 54 -12.16 11.65 1.57
CA GLN A 54 -13.51 11.97 2.02
C GLN A 54 -13.71 13.48 2.25
N ALA A 55 -12.70 14.22 2.70
CA ALA A 55 -12.78 15.67 2.85
C ALA A 55 -12.95 16.38 1.49
N PHE A 56 -12.23 15.93 0.46
CA PHE A 56 -12.42 16.42 -0.90
C PHE A 56 -13.79 16.03 -1.47
N GLU A 57 -14.22 14.79 -1.25
CA GLU A 57 -15.52 14.30 -1.71
C GLU A 57 -16.67 15.13 -1.13
N GLN A 58 -16.58 15.50 0.16
CA GLN A 58 -17.56 16.37 0.80
C GLN A 58 -17.49 17.82 0.28
N LYS A 59 -16.28 18.37 0.08
CA LYS A 59 -16.05 19.73 -0.41
C LYS A 59 -16.62 19.92 -1.82
N TYR A 60 -16.39 18.95 -2.71
CA TYR A 60 -16.78 19.03 -4.12
C TYR A 60 -18.06 18.25 -4.46
N ARG A 61 -18.63 17.50 -3.49
CA ARG A 61 -19.82 16.65 -3.66
C ARG A 61 -19.69 15.67 -4.83
N LEU A 62 -18.51 15.10 -4.98
CA LEU A 62 -18.14 14.18 -6.06
C LEU A 62 -17.33 13.03 -5.45
N SER A 63 -17.61 11.78 -5.83
CA SER A 63 -16.79 10.66 -5.35
C SER A 63 -15.39 10.73 -5.95
N SER A 64 -14.38 10.22 -5.23
CA SER A 64 -12.99 10.25 -5.70
C SER A 64 -12.81 9.45 -7.01
N ALA A 65 -13.57 8.37 -7.19
CA ALA A 65 -13.54 7.58 -8.42
C ALA A 65 -14.10 8.35 -9.63
N GLU A 66 -15.22 9.05 -9.46
CA GLU A 66 -15.79 9.89 -10.51
C GLU A 66 -14.92 11.11 -10.81
N PHE A 67 -14.35 11.73 -9.76
CA PHE A 67 -13.37 12.80 -9.87
C PHE A 67 -12.18 12.36 -10.72
N TYR A 68 -11.56 11.23 -10.37
CA TYR A 68 -10.35 10.74 -11.04
C TYR A 68 -10.62 10.44 -12.53
N THR A 69 -11.75 9.81 -12.84
CA THR A 69 -12.16 9.55 -14.23
C THR A 69 -12.31 10.84 -15.05
N ARG A 70 -12.85 11.91 -14.44
CA ARG A 70 -12.99 13.22 -15.11
C ARG A 70 -11.67 13.98 -15.20
N TYR A 71 -10.80 13.84 -14.19
CA TYR A 71 -9.47 14.43 -14.15
C TYR A 71 -8.58 13.84 -15.25
N GLU A 72 -8.52 12.51 -15.37
CA GLU A 72 -7.77 11.82 -16.44
C GLU A 72 -8.29 12.15 -17.84
N ALA A 73 -9.60 12.38 -17.99
CA ALA A 73 -10.19 12.82 -19.25
C ALA A 73 -9.88 14.28 -19.61
N GLY A 74 -9.13 15.02 -18.78
CA GLY A 74 -8.80 16.42 -18.97
C GLY A 74 -10.00 17.36 -18.88
N LYS A 75 -11.08 16.93 -18.20
CA LYS A 75 -12.35 17.67 -18.11
C LYS A 75 -12.44 18.57 -16.87
N LEU A 76 -11.40 18.56 -16.03
CA LEU A 76 -11.33 19.35 -14.81
C LEU A 76 -10.22 20.39 -14.91
N GLU A 77 -10.41 21.50 -14.20
CA GLU A 77 -9.44 22.58 -14.12
C GLU A 77 -8.12 22.12 -13.48
N ASP A 78 -7.00 22.73 -13.85
CA ASP A 78 -5.71 22.44 -13.23
C ASP A 78 -5.57 23.25 -11.94
N SER A 79 -6.35 22.88 -10.93
CA SER A 79 -6.29 23.49 -9.60
C SER A 79 -5.37 22.67 -8.69
N ALA A 80 -4.66 23.37 -7.79
CA ALA A 80 -3.80 22.72 -6.80
C ALA A 80 -4.57 21.69 -5.95
N ASP A 81 -5.84 21.98 -5.64
CA ASP A 81 -6.76 21.09 -4.94
C ASP A 81 -7.02 19.78 -5.72
N PHE A 82 -7.23 19.86 -7.03
CA PHE A 82 -7.46 18.67 -7.87
C PHE A 82 -6.19 17.86 -8.11
N MET A 83 -5.03 18.53 -8.24
CA MET A 83 -3.74 17.84 -8.30
C MET A 83 -3.43 17.10 -6.98
N GLU A 84 -3.74 17.72 -5.84
CA GLU A 84 -3.59 17.07 -4.54
C GLU A 84 -4.56 15.89 -4.38
N TRP A 85 -5.82 16.05 -4.79
CA TRP A 85 -6.82 14.99 -4.74
C TRP A 85 -6.44 13.79 -5.63
N SER A 86 -5.97 14.02 -6.86
CA SER A 86 -5.53 12.94 -7.75
C SER A 86 -4.33 12.19 -7.17
N SER A 87 -3.38 12.91 -6.59
CA SER A 87 -2.22 12.32 -5.90
C SER A 87 -2.64 11.42 -4.74
N PHE A 88 -3.63 11.82 -3.94
CA PHE A 88 -4.15 10.95 -2.87
C PHE A 88 -4.87 9.71 -3.40
N TYR A 89 -5.54 9.82 -4.54
CA TYR A 89 -6.20 8.68 -5.18
C TYR A 89 -5.18 7.67 -5.73
N ASP A 90 -4.12 8.14 -6.37
CA ASP A 90 -2.99 7.30 -6.81
C ASP A 90 -2.30 6.61 -5.63
N MET A 91 -2.14 7.34 -4.52
CA MET A 91 -1.59 6.79 -3.28
C MET A 91 -2.52 5.72 -2.69
N LEU A 92 -3.84 5.93 -2.70
CA LEU A 92 -4.81 4.91 -2.27
C LEU A 92 -4.63 3.62 -3.07
N ALA A 93 -4.60 3.72 -4.40
CA ALA A 93 -4.47 2.56 -5.29
C ALA A 93 -3.15 1.80 -5.04
N SER A 94 -2.04 2.54 -4.96
CA SER A 94 -0.70 1.97 -4.71
C SER A 94 -0.62 1.27 -3.34
N THR A 95 -1.18 1.89 -2.30
CA THR A 95 -1.17 1.34 -0.95
C THR A 95 -2.11 0.13 -0.82
N GLN A 96 -3.25 0.12 -1.53
CA GLN A 96 -4.14 -1.04 -1.61
C GLN A 96 -3.46 -2.23 -2.30
N GLN A 97 -2.76 -1.96 -3.42
CA GLN A 97 -2.00 -2.97 -4.14
C GLN A 97 -0.89 -3.57 -3.26
N TYR A 98 -0.16 -2.73 -2.54
CA TYR A 98 0.87 -3.17 -1.59
C TYR A 98 0.30 -4.05 -0.47
N LEU A 99 -0.85 -3.66 0.10
CA LEU A 99 -1.54 -4.48 1.09
C LEU A 99 -2.00 -5.83 0.52
N GLY A 100 -2.42 -5.87 -0.74
CA GLY A 100 -2.76 -7.10 -1.45
C GLY A 100 -1.59 -8.09 -1.49
N TRP A 101 -0.40 -7.61 -1.90
CA TRP A 101 0.82 -8.42 -1.90
C TRP A 101 1.20 -8.91 -0.50
N LEU A 102 1.06 -8.06 0.53
CA LEU A 102 1.33 -8.46 1.93
C LEU A 102 0.31 -9.47 2.49
N SER A 103 -0.88 -9.55 1.90
CA SER A 103 -1.94 -10.47 2.34
C SER A 103 -1.86 -11.83 1.65
N GLY A 104 -0.95 -12.00 0.69
CA GLY A 104 -0.83 -13.22 -0.12
C GLY A 104 -2.00 -13.41 -1.10
N ALA A 105 -2.75 -12.35 -1.41
CA ALA A 105 -3.79 -12.40 -2.43
C ALA A 105 -3.15 -12.16 -3.81
N GLU A 106 -3.04 -13.22 -4.61
CA GLU A 106 -2.80 -13.16 -6.06
C GLU A 106 -4.12 -13.02 -6.82
#